data_AF-A0AAU4L1Z6-F1
#
_entry.id   AF-A0AAU4L1Z6-F1
#
_cell.length_a   1.000
_cell.length_b   1.000
_cell.length_c   1.000
_cell.angle_alpha   90.00
_cell.angle_beta   90.00
_cell.angle_gamma   90.00
#
_symmetry.space_group_name_H-M   'P 1'
#
loop_
_entity.id
_entity.type
_entity.pdbx_description
1 polymer ?
#
loop_
_entity_poly.entity_id
_entity_poly.type
_entity_poly.pdbx_seq_one_letter_code
_entity_poly.pdbx_strand_id
1 'polypeptide(L)' 'MLCVRRSDGLPWTAPDGMTFRDWLRTGERPATLADLNYHRTTLFPPVRPRGHLELRMIDAQPGDGWMVPLALVSVLMG' A
#
# COMPACT_ATOMS: atom_id res chain seq x y z
N MET A 1 2.68 -5.39 -5.84
CA MET A 1 2.23 -6.44 -6.78
C MET A 1 0.71 -6.41 -6.83
N LEU A 2 0.08 -6.35 -8.01
CA LEU A 2 -1.37 -6.47 -8.11
C LEU A 2 -1.75 -7.95 -7.94
N CYS A 3 -2.73 -8.32 -7.11
CA CYS A 3 -3.32 -9.66 -7.19
C CYS A 3 -4.84 -9.55 -7.32
N VAL A 4 -5.42 -10.39 -8.17
CA VAL A 4 -6.87 -10.45 -8.38
C VAL A 4 -7.45 -11.48 -7.43
N ARG A 5 -8.27 -11.04 -6.48
CA ARG A 5 -8.98 -11.93 -5.56
C ARG A 5 -10.12 -12.63 -6.31
N ARG A 6 -10.11 -13.95 -6.29
CA ARG A 6 -11.12 -14.83 -6.89
C ARG A 6 -11.78 -15.68 -5.80
N SER A 7 -13.05 -16.05 -6.02
CA SER A 7 -13.78 -16.98 -5.16
C SER A 7 -13.30 -18.42 -5.37
N ASP A 8 -13.82 -19.33 -4.53
CA ASP A 8 -13.80 -20.78 -4.78
C ASP A 8 -12.40 -21.42 -4.82
N GLY A 9 -11.47 -20.88 -4.03
CA GLY A 9 -10.11 -21.42 -3.90
C GLY A 9 -9.23 -21.20 -5.12
N LEU A 10 -9.69 -20.43 -6.11
CA LEU A 10 -8.89 -20.08 -7.27
C LEU A 10 -7.66 -19.23 -6.85
N PRO A 11 -6.50 -19.42 -7.49
CA PRO A 11 -5.29 -18.72 -7.11
C PRO A 11 -5.44 -17.20 -7.22
N TRP A 12 -4.94 -16.48 -6.22
CA TRP A 12 -4.80 -15.03 -6.27
C TRP A 12 -3.55 -14.69 -7.08
N THR A 13 -3.66 -14.80 -8.40
CA THR A 13 -2.55 -14.48 -9.29
C THR A 13 -2.41 -12.98 -9.48
N ALA A 14 -1.16 -12.57 -9.72
CA ALA A 14 -0.81 -11.27 -10.24
C ALA A 14 -0.66 -11.41 -11.76
N PRO A 15 -1.59 -10.88 -12.57
CA PRO A 15 -1.39 -10.91 -14.02
C PRO A 15 -0.12 -10.14 -14.39
N ASP A 16 0.72 -10.74 -15.22
CA ASP A 16 2.04 -10.20 -15.54
C ASP A 16 1.92 -8.81 -16.17
N GLY A 17 2.67 -7.85 -15.62
CA GLY A 17 2.73 -6.48 -16.12
C GLY A 17 1.44 -5.66 -15.98
N MET A 18 0.34 -6.23 -15.47
CA MET A 18 -0.94 -5.53 -15.38
C MET A 18 -0.93 -4.50 -14.25
N THR A 19 -1.20 -3.24 -14.59
CA THR A 19 -1.41 -2.19 -13.60
C THR A 19 -2.86 -2.15 -13.12
N PHE A 20 -3.12 -1.53 -11.96
CA PHE A 20 -4.51 -1.33 -11.50
C PHE A 20 -5.31 -0.44 -12.49
N ARG A 21 -4.62 0.48 -13.18
CA ARG A 21 -5.23 1.31 -14.24
C ARG A 21 -5.69 0.47 -15.43
N ASP A 22 -4.91 -0.53 -15.82
CA ASP A 22 -5.27 -1.44 -16.91
C ASP A 22 -6.49 -2.27 -16.51
N TRP A 23 -6.53 -2.77 -15.27
CA TRP A 23 -7.70 -3.49 -14.76
C TRP A 23 -8.98 -2.65 -14.85
N LEU A 24 -8.94 -1.38 -14.44
CA LEU A 24 -10.11 -0.49 -14.54
C LEU A 24 -10.69 -0.37 -15.97
N ARG A 25 -9.90 -0.68 -17.00
CA ARG A 25 -10.31 -0.60 -18.41
C ARG A 25 -10.64 -1.96 -19.02
N THR A 26 -9.85 -2.99 -18.74
CA THR A 26 -9.85 -4.24 -19.51
C THR A 26 -9.74 -5.51 -18.68
N GLY A 27 -9.80 -5.45 -17.35
CA GLY A 27 -9.61 -6.67 -16.56
C GLY A 27 -10.79 -7.64 -16.62
N GLU A 28 -10.54 -8.87 -16.16
CA GLU A 28 -11.48 -10.02 -16.24
C GLU A 28 -12.87 -9.77 -15.62
N ARG A 29 -12.94 -8.80 -14.69
CA ARG A 29 -14.17 -8.30 -14.09
C ARG A 29 -13.98 -6.83 -13.69
N PRO A 30 -15.07 -6.06 -13.46
CA PRO A 30 -14.97 -4.74 -12.84
C PRO A 30 -14.20 -4.81 -11.50
N ALA A 31 -13.25 -3.88 -11.32
CA ALA A 31 -12.55 -3.73 -10.05
C ALA A 31 -13.48 -3.11 -9.00
N THR A 32 -13.38 -3.59 -7.77
CA THR A 32 -14.15 -3.11 -6.62
C THR A 32 -13.29 -2.20 -5.73
N LEU A 33 -13.93 -1.49 -4.80
CA LEU A 33 -13.21 -0.74 -3.76
C LEU A 33 -12.33 -1.67 -2.89
N ALA A 34 -12.76 -2.91 -2.67
CA ALA A 34 -11.97 -3.90 -1.93
C ALA A 34 -10.67 -4.25 -2.67
N ASP A 35 -10.71 -4.34 -4.01
CA ASP A 35 -9.52 -4.56 -4.83
C ASP A 35 -8.54 -3.38 -4.76
N LEU A 36 -9.05 -2.14 -4.81
CA LEU A 36 -8.21 -0.95 -4.64
C LEU A 36 -7.57 -0.93 -3.25
N ASN A 37 -8.34 -1.22 -2.21
CA ASN A 37 -7.83 -1.25 -0.84
C ASN A 37 -6.75 -2.30 -0.66
N TYR A 38 -6.91 -3.48 -1.26
CA TYR A 38 -5.88 -4.52 -1.29
C TYR A 38 -4.66 -4.10 -2.12
N HIS A 39 -4.84 -3.56 -3.32
CA HIS A 39 -3.74 -3.08 -4.15
C HIS A 39 -2.86 -2.06 -3.40
N ARG A 40 -3.48 -1.14 -2.65
CA ARG A 40 -2.74 -0.17 -1.81
C ARG A 40 -1.87 -0.82 -0.74
N THR A 41 -2.23 -2.00 -0.22
CA THR A 41 -1.40 -2.68 0.80
C THR A 41 -0.14 -3.30 0.20
N THR A 42 -0.15 -3.59 -1.11
CA THR A 42 0.99 -4.20 -1.82
C THR A 42 1.96 -3.16 -2.41
N LEU A 43 1.66 -1.87 -2.26
CA LEU A 43 2.58 -0.78 -2.53
C LEU A 43 3.37 -0.47 -1.26
N PHE A 44 4.69 -0.38 -1.35
CA PHE A 44 5.58 -0.08 -0.22
C PHE A 44 6.28 1.27 -0.41
N PRO A 45 5.54 2.39 -0.58
CA PRO A 45 6.17 3.70 -0.67
C PRO A 45 6.80 4.06 0.68
N PRO A 46 7.82 4.94 0.67
CA PRO A 46 8.45 5.43 1.91
C PRO A 46 7.44 6.17 2.81
N VAL A 47 6.45 6.86 2.22
CA VAL A 47 5.33 7.47 2.94
C VAL A 47 4.02 6.93 2.38
N ARG A 48 3.16 6.37 3.23
CA ARG A 48 1.85 5.83 2.82
C ARG A 48 0.70 6.69 3.38
N PRO A 49 -0.16 7.25 2.51
CA PRO A 49 -1.32 8.01 2.96
C PRO A 49 -2.52 7.08 3.28
N ARG A 50 -3.12 7.25 4.47
CA ARG A 50 -4.29 6.48 4.95
C ARG A 50 -5.41 7.32 5.58
N GLY A 51 -5.29 8.65 5.59
CA GLY A 51 -6.04 9.57 6.47
C GLY A 51 -5.11 10.20 7.52
N HIS A 52 -4.00 9.51 7.78
CA HIS A 52 -2.77 9.98 8.40
C HIS A 52 -1.57 9.62 7.50
N LEU A 53 -0.38 10.09 7.87
CA LEU A 53 0.88 9.72 7.23
C LEU A 53 1.51 8.52 7.96
N GLU A 54 1.79 7.45 7.23
CA GLU A 54 2.62 6.34 7.72
C GLU A 54 4.02 6.46 7.11
N LEU A 55 5.04 6.74 7.94
CA LEU A 55 6.44 6.76 7.54
C LEU A 55 7.03 5.35 7.67
N ARG A 56 7.53 4.80 6.57
CA ARG A 56 7.97 3.40 6.47
C ARG A 56 9.46 3.24 6.13
N MET A 57 10.19 4.34 6.06
CA MET A 57 11.64 4.36 5.80
C MET A 57 12.50 4.42 7.07
N ILE A 58 11.89 4.35 8.26
CA ILE A 58 12.58 4.47 9.54
C ILE A 58 12.86 3.08 10.09
N ASP A 59 14.14 2.79 10.35
CA ASP A 59 14.54 1.55 11.01
C ASP A 59 14.05 1.50 12.45
N ALA A 60 13.88 0.29 13.00
CA ALA A 60 13.53 0.11 14.40
C ALA A 60 14.60 0.74 15.31
N GLN A 61 14.18 1.66 16.18
CA GLN A 61 15.08 2.36 17.11
C GLN A 61 15.09 1.65 18.48
N PRO A 62 16.24 1.57 19.16
CA PRO A 62 16.30 1.03 20.52
C PRO A 62 15.68 2.00 21.53
N GLY A 63 14.96 1.44 22.52
CA GLY A 63 14.35 2.19 23.62
C GLY A 63 13.53 3.38 23.12
N ASP A 64 13.91 4.57 23.58
CA ASP A 64 13.22 5.83 23.33
C ASP A 64 13.65 6.55 22.04
N GLY A 65 14.52 5.93 21.22
CA GLY A 65 15.04 6.53 19.98
C GLY A 65 13.96 6.85 18.93
N TRP A 66 12.76 6.28 19.04
CA TRP A 66 11.63 6.57 18.15
C TRP A 66 11.13 8.03 18.27
N MET A 67 11.43 8.74 19.36
CA MET A 67 11.04 10.14 19.54
C MET A 67 11.73 11.08 18.56
N VAL A 68 12.97 10.79 18.17
CA VAL A 68 13.77 11.64 17.27
C VAL A 68 13.11 11.79 15.88
N PRO A 69 12.80 10.70 15.14
CA PRO A 69 12.14 10.84 13.85
C PRO A 69 10.74 11.44 13.96
N LEU A 70 10.00 11.19 15.06
CA LEU A 70 8.70 11.82 15.28
C LEU A 70 8.83 13.35 15.45
N ALA A 71 9.76 13.81 16.28
CA ALA A 71 10.00 15.23 16.51
C ALA A 71 10.44 15.92 15.21
N LEU A 72 11.37 15.33 14.47
CA LEU A 72 11.85 15.86 13.18
C LEU A 72 10.69 16.08 12.20
N VAL A 73 9.84 15.07 12.02
CA VAL A 73 8.69 15.15 11.11
C VAL A 73 7.70 16.20 11.59
N SER A 74 7.45 16.26 12.89
CA SER A 74 6.53 17.25 13.49
C SER A 74 7.01 18.69 13.24
N VAL A 75 8.32 18.94 13.32
CA VAL A 75 8.92 20.24 13.03
C VAL A 75 8.85 20.57 11.53
N LEU A 76 9.12 19.62 10.64
CA LEU A 76 9.11 19.85 9.19
C LEU A 76 7.70 20.03 8.60
N MET A 77 6.68 19.51 9.28
CA MET A 77 5.27 19.57 8.85
C MET A 77 4.45 20.61 9.62
N GLY A 78 5.08 21.32 10.57
CA GLY A 78 4.46 22.35 11.40
C GLY A 78 4.55 23.75 10.80
#